data_AF-A0A7H8KM14-F1
#
_entry.id   AF-A0A7H8KM14-F1
#
_cell.length_a   1.000
_cell.length_b   1.000
_cell.length_c   1.000
_cell.angle_alpha   90.00
_cell.angle_beta   90.00
_cell.angle_gamma   90.00
#
_symmetry.space_group_name_H-M   'P 1'
#
loop_
_entity.id
_entity.type
_entity.pdbx_description
1 polymer ?
#
loop_
_entity_poly.entity_id
_entity_poly.type
_entity_poly.pdbx_seq_one_letter_code
_entity_poly.pdbx_strand_id
1 'polypeptide(L)'
;MAAAVILTAKGEFDLAVAAHFSPWIAWMFPVMLDVYVITAFSRKRWKDMVVGMLLMIFCQIAVHLLPVYIDTKAGEEVPWGLVVAVACIAPIVVVRVKMLTGRTAEEIAAAAQAAQRAEELQQARAETAAARRAQAEAEAAARTEKARAEAEAAARAKAETRAAESERRAQAEAETRAEIEAATEAEIAEHVRAVAEAREAARLAQQQASTETQAARLAEGRLAEARDAADRAGAARVIAERTAAEQVRVLTDAAEQAERDHQDALAEARVDARAAQEQAAKLDEEVRVVRAQLDESQRFAERQAAARVHAEQEAQAVKDAGTGLVNELERTRRALARAQEKAEISGGRQPEILRPAARKTLAAVPAELPADLPEVETVKPEKVAAILIARAENPDATQAELAGLTGISDRTIRKVLNAVPAEIVGQVLELTAGRVA
;
A
#
# COMPACT_ATOMS: atom_id res chain seq x y z
N MET A 1 114.46 -17.78 81.50
CA MET A 1 113.64 -16.68 80.94
C MET A 1 113.95 -16.45 79.46
N ALA A 2 115.15 -15.99 79.07
CA ALA A 2 115.48 -15.72 77.66
C ALA A 2 115.26 -16.92 76.70
N ALA A 3 115.68 -18.14 77.07
CA ALA A 3 115.44 -19.34 76.26
C ALA A 3 113.95 -19.69 76.10
N ALA A 4 113.14 -19.44 77.14
CA ALA A 4 111.70 -19.66 77.07
C ALA A 4 111.04 -18.63 76.12
N VAL A 5 111.48 -17.36 76.17
CA VAL A 5 110.99 -16.31 75.27
C VAL A 5 111.33 -16.60 73.81
N ILE A 6 112.55 -17.07 73.51
CA ILE A 6 112.94 -17.43 72.14
C ILE A 6 112.11 -18.60 71.63
N LEU A 7 111.86 -19.61 72.48
CA LEU A 7 111.05 -20.78 72.12
C LEU A 7 109.59 -20.39 71.84
N THR A 8 109.00 -19.53 72.67
CA THR A 8 107.62 -19.06 72.48
C THR A 8 107.49 -18.16 71.27
N ALA A 9 108.45 -17.26 71.05
CA ALA A 9 108.47 -16.39 69.87
C ALA A 9 108.60 -17.18 68.56
N LYS A 10 109.42 -18.23 68.54
CA LYS A 10 109.53 -19.13 67.36
C LYS A 10 108.20 -19.84 67.10
N GLY A 11 107.56 -20.37 68.13
CA GLY A 11 106.27 -21.04 67.98
C GLY A 11 105.20 -20.09 67.42
N GLU A 12 105.06 -18.90 68.01
CA GLU A 12 104.10 -17.89 67.55
C GLU A 12 104.38 -17.41 66.12
N PHE A 13 105.65 -17.31 65.72
CA PHE A 13 106.03 -17.04 64.33
C PHE A 13 105.59 -18.16 63.38
N ASP A 14 105.88 -19.42 63.73
CA ASP A 14 105.51 -20.59 62.92
C ASP A 14 103.97 -20.69 62.80
N LEU A 15 103.21 -20.32 63.85
CA LEU A 15 101.75 -20.22 63.79
C LEU A 15 101.27 -19.18 62.78
N ALA A 16 101.86 -17.99 62.80
CA ALA A 16 101.47 -16.90 61.91
C ALA A 16 101.76 -17.28 60.45
N VAL A 17 102.91 -17.90 60.18
CA VAL A 17 103.23 -18.41 58.84
C VAL A 17 102.23 -19.51 58.42
N ALA A 18 101.89 -20.44 59.31
CA ALA A 18 100.90 -21.48 59.04
C ALA A 18 99.49 -20.92 58.80
N ALA A 19 99.15 -19.79 59.42
CA ALA A 19 97.91 -19.04 59.16
C ALA A 19 97.96 -18.18 57.88
N HIS A 20 98.93 -18.45 56.98
CA HIS A 20 99.15 -17.77 55.70
C HIS A 20 99.57 -16.29 55.81
N PHE A 21 100.07 -15.83 56.96
CA PHE A 21 100.71 -14.51 56.99
C PHE A 21 102.05 -14.55 56.26
N SER A 22 102.34 -13.48 55.49
CA SER A 22 103.65 -13.30 54.86
C SER A 22 104.75 -13.40 55.93
N PRO A 23 105.86 -14.13 55.69
CA PRO A 23 106.97 -14.23 56.65
C PRO A 23 107.50 -12.87 57.11
N TRP A 24 107.38 -11.83 56.25
CA TRP A 24 107.77 -10.46 56.57
C TRP A 24 106.89 -9.78 57.64
N ILE A 25 105.66 -10.25 57.84
CA ILE A 25 104.72 -9.71 58.84
C ILE A 25 104.60 -10.65 60.04
N ALA A 26 104.80 -11.96 59.83
CA ALA A 26 104.66 -12.99 60.86
C ALA A 26 105.52 -12.74 62.12
N TRP A 27 106.69 -12.10 62.00
CA TRP A 27 107.54 -11.77 63.16
C TRP A 27 106.94 -10.71 64.09
N MET A 28 105.99 -9.88 63.62
CA MET A 28 105.32 -8.89 64.48
C MET A 28 104.31 -9.52 65.45
N PHE A 29 103.80 -10.70 65.11
CA PHE A 29 102.77 -11.39 65.89
C PHE A 29 103.20 -11.66 67.34
N PRO A 30 104.37 -12.29 67.61
CA PRO A 30 104.83 -12.49 68.99
C PRO A 30 105.03 -11.18 69.76
N VAL A 31 105.55 -10.15 69.10
CA VAL A 31 105.80 -8.84 69.72
C VAL A 31 104.52 -8.17 70.20
N MET A 32 103.44 -8.22 69.40
CA MET A 32 102.16 -7.61 69.81
C MET A 32 101.54 -8.34 71.00
N LEU A 33 101.65 -9.67 71.05
CA LEU A 33 101.12 -10.48 72.13
C LEU A 33 101.85 -10.19 73.44
N ASP A 34 103.18 -10.09 73.41
CA ASP A 34 104.01 -9.72 74.56
C ASP A 34 103.66 -8.31 75.08
N VAL A 35 103.51 -7.32 74.19
CA VAL A 35 103.13 -5.95 74.58
C VAL A 35 101.75 -5.92 75.24
N TYR A 36 100.80 -6.69 74.72
CA TYR A 36 99.47 -6.80 75.31
C TYR A 36 99.52 -7.40 76.73
N VAL A 37 100.29 -8.47 76.92
CA VAL A 37 100.44 -9.11 78.23
C VAL A 37 101.13 -8.16 79.23
N ILE A 38 102.20 -7.48 78.82
CA ILE A 38 102.92 -6.53 79.70
C ILE A 38 102.01 -5.36 80.10
N THR A 39 101.26 -4.80 79.16
CA THR A 39 100.32 -3.71 79.44
C THR A 39 99.19 -4.16 80.36
N ALA A 40 98.64 -5.36 80.18
CA ALA A 40 97.66 -5.94 81.09
C ALA A 40 98.22 -6.11 82.51
N PHE A 41 99.47 -6.55 82.64
CA PHE A 41 100.14 -6.66 83.95
C PHE A 41 100.41 -5.31 84.61
N SER A 42 100.68 -4.25 83.85
CA SER A 42 100.92 -2.90 84.39
C SER A 42 99.68 -2.28 85.03
N ARG A 43 98.49 -2.61 84.51
CA ARG A 43 97.21 -2.04 84.96
C ARG A 43 96.64 -2.70 86.22
N LYS A 44 97.26 -3.76 86.73
CA LYS A 44 96.84 -4.53 87.92
C LYS A 44 95.37 -4.99 87.89
N ARG A 45 94.75 -5.07 86.70
CA ARG A 45 93.39 -5.60 86.54
C ARG A 45 93.49 -7.10 86.39
N TRP A 46 93.04 -7.82 87.42
CA TRP A 46 93.13 -9.28 87.48
C TRP A 46 92.48 -9.95 86.28
N LYS A 47 91.36 -9.42 85.79
CA LYS A 47 90.65 -9.92 84.60
C LYS A 47 91.52 -9.84 83.34
N ASP A 48 92.12 -8.68 83.07
CA ASP A 48 92.94 -8.45 81.88
C ASP A 48 94.21 -9.31 81.91
N MET A 49 94.77 -9.52 83.11
CA MET A 49 95.92 -10.39 83.35
C MET A 49 95.61 -11.87 83.03
N VAL A 50 94.44 -12.37 83.47
CA VAL A 50 94.00 -13.74 83.18
C VAL A 50 93.76 -13.93 81.68
N VAL A 51 93.15 -12.95 81.01
CA VAL A 51 92.89 -13.00 79.56
C VAL A 51 94.20 -13.05 78.76
N GLY A 52 95.18 -12.20 79.09
CA GLY A 52 96.49 -12.21 78.43
C GLY A 52 97.23 -13.54 78.59
N MET A 53 97.15 -14.15 79.77
CA MET A 53 97.77 -15.45 80.05
C MET A 53 97.13 -16.59 79.26
N LEU A 54 95.80 -16.63 79.18
CA LEU A 54 95.07 -17.64 78.41
C LEU A 54 95.39 -17.56 76.91
N LEU A 55 95.53 -16.35 76.38
CA LEU A 55 95.87 -16.12 74.98
C LEU A 55 97.27 -16.69 74.62
N MET A 56 98.26 -16.45 75.48
CA MET A 56 99.62 -16.95 75.29
C MET A 56 99.69 -18.49 75.35
N ILE A 57 98.94 -19.11 76.26
CA ILE A 57 98.80 -20.57 76.36
C ILE A 57 98.17 -21.14 75.08
N PHE A 58 97.10 -20.51 74.60
CA PHE A 58 96.39 -20.96 73.41
C PHE A 58 97.30 -20.98 72.18
N CYS A 59 98.10 -19.94 71.96
CA CYS A 59 99.04 -19.89 70.83
C CYS A 59 100.08 -21.03 70.90
N GLN A 60 100.63 -21.31 72.09
CA GLN A 60 101.61 -22.39 72.24
C GLN A 60 101.00 -23.77 71.96
N ILE A 61 99.78 -24.01 72.43
CA ILE A 61 99.03 -25.24 72.16
C ILE A 61 98.76 -25.38 70.65
N ALA A 62 98.27 -24.33 70.00
CA ALA A 62 97.94 -24.35 68.58
C ALA A 62 99.14 -24.74 67.71
N VAL A 63 100.32 -24.16 67.99
CA VAL A 63 101.57 -24.45 67.26
C VAL A 63 101.97 -25.91 67.35
N HIS A 64 101.85 -26.52 68.53
CA HIS A 64 102.34 -27.88 68.73
C HIS A 64 101.30 -28.93 68.32
N LEU A 65 100.02 -28.56 68.27
CA LEU A 65 98.96 -29.44 67.76
C LEU A 65 98.86 -29.43 66.23
N LEU A 66 99.20 -28.32 65.56
CA LEU A 66 99.03 -28.20 64.11
C LEU A 66 99.81 -29.28 63.32
N PRO A 67 101.09 -29.59 63.62
CA PRO A 67 101.82 -30.66 62.95
C PRO A 67 101.23 -32.05 63.25
N VAL A 68 100.73 -32.26 64.47
CA VAL A 68 100.15 -33.54 64.91
C VAL A 68 98.85 -33.86 64.15
N TYR A 69 98.06 -32.86 63.80
CA TYR A 69 96.82 -33.07 63.03
C TYR A 69 97.05 -33.19 61.51
N ILE A 70 98.07 -32.52 60.97
CA ILE A 70 98.34 -32.48 59.52
C ILE A 70 99.08 -33.74 59.04
N ASP A 71 99.91 -34.37 59.88
CA ASP A 71 100.72 -35.54 59.52
C ASP A 71 100.06 -36.88 59.88
N THR A 72 98.74 -36.96 59.73
CA THR A 72 97.91 -38.15 60.07
C THR A 72 98.07 -39.33 59.09
N LYS A 73 99.07 -39.31 58.20
CA LYS A 73 99.38 -40.41 57.27
C LYS A 73 100.44 -41.39 57.82
N ALA A 74 101.14 -41.06 58.90
CA ALA A 74 101.97 -41.99 59.66
C ALA A 74 101.20 -42.36 60.94
N GLY A 75 100.64 -43.58 60.99
CA GLY A 75 99.66 -44.03 62.00
C GLY A 75 100.18 -44.21 63.43
N GLU A 76 100.90 -43.23 63.99
CA GLU A 76 101.22 -43.14 65.42
C GLU A 76 100.31 -42.11 66.09
N GLU A 77 99.45 -42.57 67.00
CA GLU A 77 98.61 -41.71 67.83
C GLU A 77 99.49 -40.96 68.85
N VAL A 78 99.93 -39.76 68.50
CA VAL A 78 100.62 -38.89 69.47
C VAL A 78 99.58 -38.40 70.49
N PRO A 79 99.77 -38.63 71.81
CA PRO A 79 98.81 -38.23 72.82
C PRO A 79 98.80 -36.69 72.97
N TRP A 80 97.86 -36.04 72.28
CA TRP A 80 97.67 -34.58 72.25
C TRP A 80 97.57 -33.95 73.64
N GLY A 81 97.08 -34.69 74.64
CA GLY A 81 97.00 -34.24 76.02
C GLY A 81 98.36 -33.93 76.66
N LEU A 82 99.42 -34.65 76.26
CA LEU A 82 100.78 -34.39 76.76
C LEU A 82 101.33 -33.05 76.24
N VAL A 83 101.04 -32.74 74.97
CA VAL A 83 101.44 -31.49 74.32
C VAL A 83 100.81 -30.28 75.02
N VAL A 84 99.52 -30.37 75.32
CA VAL A 84 98.80 -29.32 76.06
C VAL A 84 99.37 -29.15 77.47
N ALA A 85 99.66 -30.25 78.17
CA ALA A 85 100.19 -30.20 79.52
C ALA A 85 101.57 -29.52 79.58
N VAL A 86 102.47 -29.83 78.64
CA VAL A 86 103.82 -29.24 78.59
C VAL A 86 103.76 -27.74 78.25
N ALA A 87 102.89 -27.32 77.32
CA ALA A 87 102.74 -25.92 76.94
C ALA A 87 102.29 -25.03 78.12
N CYS A 88 101.45 -25.54 79.02
CA CYS A 88 100.95 -24.77 80.17
C CYS A 88 101.99 -24.51 81.27
N ILE A 89 103.12 -25.22 81.32
CA ILE A 89 104.08 -25.14 82.42
C ILE A 89 104.74 -23.76 82.51
N ALA A 90 105.18 -23.21 81.37
CA ALA A 90 105.92 -21.95 81.34
C ALA A 90 105.12 -20.74 81.89
N PRO A 91 103.86 -20.48 81.47
CA PRO A 91 103.05 -19.38 82.00
C PRO A 91 102.75 -19.50 83.51
N ILE A 92 102.49 -20.72 84.00
CA ILE A 92 102.16 -20.95 85.41
C ILE A 92 103.34 -20.60 86.33
N VAL A 93 104.57 -20.94 85.93
CA VAL A 93 105.78 -20.62 86.70
C VAL A 93 105.96 -19.10 86.82
N VAL A 94 105.69 -18.34 85.76
CA VAL A 94 105.81 -16.87 85.76
C VAL A 94 104.83 -16.21 86.76
N VAL A 95 103.58 -16.69 86.82
CA VAL A 95 102.59 -16.16 87.78
C VAL A 95 102.97 -16.49 89.22
N ARG A 96 103.49 -17.71 89.48
CA ARG A 96 103.92 -18.13 90.82
C ARG A 96 105.06 -17.25 91.35
N VAL A 97 106.05 -16.94 90.50
CA VAL A 97 107.19 -16.08 90.87
C VAL A 97 106.74 -14.65 91.22
N LYS A 98 105.71 -14.14 90.55
CA LYS A 98 105.17 -12.78 90.78
C LYS A 98 104.29 -12.67 92.03
N MET A 99 103.62 -13.76 92.44
CA MET A 99 102.84 -13.76 93.69
C MET A 99 103.71 -13.90 94.95
N LEU A 100 104.92 -14.44 94.82
CA LEU A 100 105.83 -14.64 95.95
C LEU A 100 106.65 -13.40 96.34
N THR A 101 106.50 -12.27 95.64
CA THR A 101 107.34 -11.07 95.80
C THR A 101 106.74 -9.93 96.65
N GLY A 102 105.84 -10.24 97.59
CA GLY A 102 105.77 -9.55 98.89
C GLY A 102 104.60 -8.58 99.18
N ARG A 103 104.13 -8.61 100.44
CA ARG A 103 103.61 -7.48 101.23
C ARG A 103 104.32 -7.50 102.59
N THR A 104 104.88 -6.36 103.01
CA THR A 104 105.76 -6.19 104.19
C THR A 104 105.02 -5.57 105.39
N ALA A 105 105.59 -5.77 106.58
CA ALA A 105 105.00 -5.46 107.89
C ALA A 105 104.69 -3.97 108.19
N GLU A 106 105.12 -3.03 107.35
CA GLU A 106 104.80 -1.60 107.50
C GLU A 106 103.33 -1.27 107.17
N GLU A 107 102.65 -2.08 106.34
CA GLU A 107 101.24 -1.87 105.99
C GLU A 107 100.27 -2.16 107.17
N ILE A 108 100.70 -2.99 108.14
CA ILE A 108 99.87 -3.37 109.29
C ILE A 108 99.82 -2.24 110.33
N ALA A 109 100.90 -1.46 110.48
CA ALA A 109 100.94 -0.32 111.39
C ALA A 109 100.10 0.87 110.88
N ALA A 110 100.05 1.09 109.57
CA ALA A 110 99.21 2.12 108.96
C ALA A 110 97.70 1.84 109.10
N ALA A 111 97.30 0.56 109.15
CA ALA A 111 95.90 0.17 109.31
C ALA A 111 95.32 0.52 110.69
N ALA A 112 96.15 0.51 111.74
CA ALA A 112 95.70 0.81 113.11
C ALA A 112 95.38 2.31 113.33
N GLN A 113 96.14 3.22 112.73
CA GLN A 113 95.86 4.66 112.79
C GLN A 113 94.69 5.10 111.89
N ALA A 114 94.40 4.33 110.82
CA ALA A 114 93.22 4.56 110.00
C ALA A 114 91.91 4.19 110.73
N ALA A 115 91.94 3.25 111.67
CA ALA A 115 90.76 2.81 112.43
C ALA A 115 90.22 3.90 113.37
N GLN A 116 91.09 4.65 114.04
CA GLN A 116 90.65 5.73 114.94
C GLN A 116 90.06 6.93 114.18
N ARG A 117 90.63 7.33 113.04
CA ARG A 117 90.02 8.35 112.17
C ARG A 117 88.72 7.86 111.51
N ALA A 118 88.51 6.55 111.40
CA ALA A 118 87.29 5.97 110.84
C ALA A 118 86.10 6.08 111.80
N GLU A 119 86.31 6.09 113.12
CA GLU A 119 85.21 6.24 114.11
C GLU A 119 84.66 7.68 114.15
N GLU A 120 85.52 8.70 114.14
CA GLU A 120 85.08 10.10 114.05
C GLU A 120 84.41 10.39 112.69
N LEU A 121 84.94 9.83 111.60
CA LEU A 121 84.27 9.86 110.30
C LEU A 121 82.97 9.06 110.29
N GLN A 122 82.81 8.01 111.09
CA GLN A 122 81.55 7.25 111.17
C GLN A 122 80.44 8.05 111.82
N GLN A 123 80.73 8.82 112.87
CA GLN A 123 79.73 9.68 113.52
C GLN A 123 79.31 10.84 112.60
N ALA A 124 80.26 11.53 111.98
CA ALA A 124 79.94 12.57 110.99
C ALA A 124 79.23 11.99 109.75
N ARG A 125 79.58 10.77 109.31
CA ARG A 125 78.87 10.07 108.22
C ARG A 125 77.48 9.60 108.65
N ALA A 126 77.25 9.25 109.90
CA ALA A 126 75.93 8.85 110.39
C ALA A 126 74.97 10.04 110.36
N GLU A 127 75.41 11.23 110.80
CA GLU A 127 74.62 12.47 110.73
C GLU A 127 74.38 12.91 109.27
N THR A 128 75.40 12.84 108.42
CA THR A 128 75.26 13.16 106.99
C THR A 128 74.38 12.12 106.26
N ALA A 129 74.42 10.84 106.67
CA ALA A 129 73.57 9.79 106.13
C ALA A 129 72.11 9.96 106.58
N ALA A 130 71.86 10.40 107.81
CA ALA A 130 70.52 10.72 108.28
C ALA A 130 69.93 11.91 107.50
N ALA A 131 70.70 12.99 107.31
CA ALA A 131 70.29 14.13 106.50
C ALA A 131 70.03 13.77 105.03
N ARG A 132 70.90 12.94 104.43
CA ARG A 132 70.70 12.44 103.05
C ARG A 132 69.53 11.48 102.93
N ARG A 133 69.22 10.69 103.95
CA ARG A 133 68.01 9.84 103.98
C ARG A 133 66.75 10.70 104.04
N ALA A 134 66.70 11.70 104.91
CA ALA A 134 65.58 12.63 104.98
C ALA A 134 65.39 13.40 103.65
N GLN A 135 66.48 13.83 103.00
CA GLN A 135 66.41 14.46 101.68
C GLN A 135 65.96 13.49 100.58
N ALA A 136 66.46 12.26 100.58
CA ALA A 136 66.06 11.24 99.62
C ALA A 136 64.58 10.84 99.80
N GLU A 137 64.09 10.78 101.03
CA GLU A 137 62.68 10.53 101.34
C GLU A 137 61.80 11.71 100.90
N ALA A 138 62.23 12.95 101.11
CA ALA A 138 61.54 14.14 100.63
C ALA A 138 61.51 14.21 99.10
N GLU A 139 62.61 13.90 98.41
CA GLU A 139 62.67 13.82 96.96
C GLU A 139 61.84 12.66 96.40
N ALA A 140 61.83 11.51 97.08
CA ALA A 140 60.99 10.38 96.70
C ALA A 140 59.51 10.73 96.84
N ALA A 141 59.11 11.38 97.94
CA ALA A 141 57.76 11.88 98.15
C ALA A 141 57.36 12.94 97.11
N ALA A 142 58.26 13.87 96.78
CA ALA A 142 58.01 14.87 95.74
C ALA A 142 57.88 14.23 94.34
N ARG A 143 58.67 13.20 94.03
CA ARG A 143 58.56 12.45 92.76
C ARG A 143 57.28 11.64 92.68
N THR A 144 56.82 11.02 93.79
CA THR A 144 55.56 10.29 93.80
C THR A 144 54.36 11.23 93.71
N GLU A 145 54.39 12.39 94.36
CA GLU A 145 53.35 13.41 94.17
C GLU A 145 53.35 13.99 92.75
N LYS A 146 54.51 14.29 92.18
CA LYS A 146 54.61 14.74 90.79
C LYS A 146 54.12 13.68 89.81
N ALA A 147 54.49 12.41 90.00
CA ALA A 147 54.00 11.31 89.17
C ALA A 147 52.49 11.11 89.32
N ARG A 148 51.93 11.31 90.52
CA ARG A 148 50.48 11.26 90.76
C ARG A 148 49.77 12.42 90.05
N ALA A 149 50.31 13.63 90.11
CA ALA A 149 49.77 14.80 89.43
C ALA A 149 49.84 14.66 87.90
N GLU A 150 50.94 14.14 87.36
CA GLU A 150 51.10 13.85 85.92
C GLU A 150 50.17 12.72 85.47
N ALA A 151 49.99 11.67 86.28
CA ALA A 151 49.04 10.60 85.99
C ALA A 151 47.59 11.09 86.02
N GLU A 152 47.24 11.97 86.97
CA GLU A 152 45.92 12.57 87.06
C GLU A 152 45.66 13.53 85.89
N ALA A 153 46.65 14.35 85.51
CA ALA A 153 46.56 15.22 84.33
C ALA A 153 46.42 14.40 83.03
N ALA A 154 47.19 13.32 82.89
CA ALA A 154 47.09 12.42 81.74
C ALA A 154 45.74 11.67 81.71
N ALA A 155 45.17 11.33 82.88
CA ALA A 155 43.85 10.72 82.98
C ALA A 155 42.74 11.71 82.59
N ARG A 156 42.83 12.97 83.04
CA ARG A 156 41.90 14.04 82.65
C ARG A 156 41.98 14.33 81.15
N ALA A 157 43.17 14.47 80.60
CA ALA A 157 43.36 14.66 79.16
C ALA A 157 42.79 13.50 78.33
N LYS A 158 43.01 12.24 78.76
CA LYS A 158 42.42 11.06 78.09
C LYS A 158 40.90 11.01 78.20
N ALA A 159 40.33 11.46 79.33
CA ALA A 159 38.89 11.53 79.52
C ALA A 159 38.28 12.62 78.62
N GLU A 160 38.90 13.78 78.53
CA GLU A 160 38.49 14.87 77.64
C GLU A 160 38.58 14.48 76.16
N THR A 161 39.66 13.80 75.74
CA THR A 161 39.76 13.32 74.35
C THR A 161 38.69 12.26 74.04
N ARG A 162 38.37 11.37 74.98
CA ARG A 162 37.30 10.38 74.79
C ARG A 162 35.93 11.02 74.75
N ALA A 163 35.68 12.03 75.57
CA ALA A 163 34.45 12.80 75.54
C ALA A 163 34.30 13.52 74.19
N ALA A 164 35.34 14.22 73.73
CA ALA A 164 35.34 14.90 72.44
C ALA A 164 35.19 13.94 71.24
N GLU A 165 35.84 12.77 71.28
CA GLU A 165 35.64 11.73 70.26
C GLU A 165 34.23 11.16 70.26
N SER A 166 33.64 10.95 71.44
CA SER A 166 32.26 10.46 71.56
C SER A 166 31.24 11.47 71.05
N GLU A 167 31.46 12.76 71.29
CA GLU A 167 30.61 13.84 70.81
C GLU A 167 30.72 14.00 69.29
N ARG A 168 31.93 13.92 68.72
CA ARG A 168 32.12 13.92 67.27
C ARG A 168 31.48 12.71 66.58
N ARG A 169 31.55 11.52 67.19
CA ARG A 169 30.87 10.34 66.66
C ARG A 169 29.35 10.50 66.70
N ALA A 170 28.81 11.02 67.81
CA ALA A 170 27.38 11.29 67.92
C ALA A 170 26.89 12.32 66.90
N GLN A 171 27.69 13.38 66.64
CA GLN A 171 27.38 14.37 65.60
C GLN A 171 27.44 13.76 64.19
N ALA A 172 28.47 12.98 63.87
CA ALA A 172 28.59 12.32 62.57
C ALA A 172 27.48 11.29 62.34
N GLU A 173 27.08 10.54 63.37
CA GLU A 173 25.94 9.62 63.31
C GLU A 173 24.59 10.35 63.15
N ALA A 174 24.44 11.52 63.76
CA ALA A 174 23.25 12.34 63.58
C ALA A 174 23.17 12.93 62.16
N GLU A 175 24.29 13.38 61.61
CA GLU A 175 24.38 13.92 60.24
C GLU A 175 24.09 12.83 59.20
N THR A 176 24.71 11.65 59.34
CA THR A 176 24.41 10.52 58.44
C THR A 176 22.96 10.05 58.56
N ARG A 177 22.35 10.07 59.74
CA ARG A 177 20.90 9.78 59.88
C ARG A 177 20.04 10.82 59.17
N ALA A 178 20.36 12.11 59.31
CA ALA A 178 19.63 13.17 58.64
C ALA A 178 19.76 13.08 57.11
N GLU A 179 20.93 12.70 56.58
CA GLU A 179 21.13 12.46 55.14
C GLU A 179 20.31 11.26 54.64
N ILE A 180 20.25 10.17 55.40
CA ILE A 180 19.45 8.99 55.06
C ILE A 180 17.96 9.32 55.08
N GLU A 181 17.49 10.06 56.09
CA GLU A 181 16.09 10.49 56.20
C GLU A 181 15.71 11.43 55.04
N ALA A 182 16.56 12.40 54.70
CA ALA A 182 16.33 13.28 53.55
C ALA A 182 16.32 12.53 52.21
N ALA A 183 17.22 11.56 52.04
CA ALA A 183 17.27 10.72 50.83
C ALA A 183 16.02 9.83 50.70
N THR A 184 15.56 9.24 51.80
CA THR A 184 14.33 8.41 51.80
C THR A 184 13.08 9.24 51.59
N GLU A 185 12.98 10.46 52.15
CA GLU A 185 11.87 11.36 51.86
C GLU A 185 11.83 11.78 50.37
N ALA A 186 12.98 12.03 49.75
CA ALA A 186 13.07 12.34 48.33
C ALA A 186 12.62 11.16 47.45
N GLU A 187 13.04 9.94 47.78
CA GLU A 187 12.65 8.72 47.06
C GLU A 187 11.14 8.44 47.20
N ILE A 188 10.57 8.64 48.40
CA ILE A 188 9.12 8.54 48.63
C ILE A 188 8.38 9.59 47.79
N ALA A 189 8.86 10.83 47.75
CA ALA A 189 8.25 11.89 46.96
C ALA A 189 8.28 11.60 45.45
N GLU A 190 9.36 11.01 44.95
CA GLU A 190 9.48 10.56 43.56
C GLU A 190 8.48 9.43 43.25
N HIS A 191 8.41 8.41 44.11
CA HIS A 191 7.44 7.33 43.96
C HIS A 191 5.99 7.82 43.99
N VAL A 192 5.67 8.80 44.84
CA VAL A 192 4.33 9.40 44.89
C VAL A 192 3.99 10.12 43.57
N ARG A 193 4.96 10.85 42.99
CA ARG A 193 4.77 11.49 41.67
C ARG A 193 4.58 10.47 40.57
N ALA A 194 5.41 9.43 40.52
CA ALA A 194 5.29 8.36 39.54
C ALA A 194 3.94 7.62 39.62
N VAL A 195 3.44 7.37 40.84
CA VAL A 195 2.11 6.76 41.04
C VAL A 195 0.99 7.71 40.61
N ALA A 196 1.12 9.02 40.85
CA ALA A 196 0.13 10.01 40.41
C ALA A 196 0.08 10.10 38.87
N GLU A 197 1.23 10.15 38.21
CA GLU A 197 1.35 10.14 36.74
C GLU A 197 0.79 8.85 36.14
N ALA A 198 1.09 7.69 36.73
CA ALA A 198 0.55 6.40 36.29
C ALA A 198 -0.99 6.34 36.42
N ARG A 199 -1.55 6.93 37.47
CA ARG A 199 -3.02 7.02 37.65
C ARG A 199 -3.68 7.93 36.63
N GLU A 200 -3.08 9.07 36.31
CA GLU A 200 -3.57 9.97 35.25
C GLU A 200 -3.47 9.30 33.87
N ALA A 201 -2.35 8.64 33.56
CA ALA A 201 -2.20 7.88 32.32
C ALA A 201 -3.26 6.77 32.20
N ALA A 202 -3.55 6.05 33.30
CA ALA A 202 -4.60 5.03 33.33
C ALA A 202 -6.01 5.62 33.11
N ARG A 203 -6.31 6.80 33.68
CA ARG A 203 -7.58 7.50 33.43
C ARG A 203 -7.73 7.91 31.97
N LEU A 204 -6.69 8.49 31.38
CA LEU A 204 -6.70 8.89 29.97
C LEU A 204 -6.88 7.68 29.05
N ALA A 205 -6.19 6.57 29.31
CA ALA A 205 -6.35 5.32 28.57
C ALA A 205 -7.78 4.76 28.71
N GLN A 206 -8.37 4.82 29.90
CA GLN A 206 -9.75 4.36 30.12
C GLN A 206 -10.77 5.25 29.40
N GLN A 207 -10.55 6.57 29.38
CA GLN A 207 -11.37 7.51 28.60
C GLN A 207 -11.27 7.21 27.11
N GLN A 208 -10.07 7.03 26.57
CA GLN A 208 -9.86 6.65 25.17
C GLN A 208 -10.57 5.33 24.83
N ALA A 209 -10.38 4.28 25.63
CA ALA A 209 -11.05 3.00 25.42
C ALA A 209 -12.60 3.14 25.46
N SER A 210 -13.14 3.98 26.34
CA SER A 210 -14.58 4.24 26.38
C SER A 210 -15.08 4.99 25.14
N THR A 211 -14.30 5.94 24.63
CA THR A 211 -14.66 6.70 23.42
C THR A 211 -14.61 5.81 22.18
N GLU A 212 -13.63 4.92 22.09
CA GLU A 212 -13.53 3.92 21.04
C GLU A 212 -14.68 2.92 21.10
N THR A 213 -15.06 2.47 22.30
CA THR A 213 -16.21 1.58 22.49
C THR A 213 -17.52 2.25 22.07
N GLN A 214 -17.70 3.54 22.38
CA GLN A 214 -18.86 4.31 21.92
C GLN A 214 -18.86 4.50 20.40
N ALA A 215 -17.71 4.81 19.81
CA ALA A 215 -17.56 4.92 18.36
C ALA A 215 -17.86 3.59 17.66
N ALA A 216 -17.41 2.46 18.21
CA ALA A 216 -17.71 1.13 17.71
C ALA A 216 -19.21 0.81 17.78
N ARG A 217 -19.89 1.13 18.90
CA ARG A 217 -21.35 0.95 19.02
C ARG A 217 -22.14 1.82 18.02
N LEU A 218 -21.70 3.06 17.79
CA LEU A 218 -22.31 3.92 16.77
C LEU A 218 -22.09 3.38 15.36
N ALA A 219 -20.91 2.81 15.07
CA ALA A 219 -20.63 2.17 13.80
C ALA A 219 -21.48 0.90 13.59
N GLU A 220 -21.64 0.07 14.63
CA GLU A 220 -22.55 -1.08 14.61
C GLU A 220 -24.00 -0.66 14.39
N GLY A 221 -24.45 0.41 15.05
CA GLY A 221 -25.79 0.98 14.84
C GLY A 221 -26.02 1.42 13.39
N ARG A 222 -25.04 2.12 12.79
CA ARG A 222 -25.11 2.51 11.36
C ARG A 222 -25.11 1.31 10.41
N LEU A 223 -24.36 0.25 10.74
CA LEU A 223 -24.37 -0.99 9.95
C LEU A 223 -25.71 -1.73 10.05
N ALA A 224 -26.35 -1.72 11.22
CA ALA A 224 -27.69 -2.28 11.40
C ALA A 224 -28.73 -1.48 10.59
N GLU A 225 -28.70 -0.15 10.64
CA GLU A 225 -29.57 0.71 9.83
C GLU A 225 -29.36 0.50 8.32
N ALA A 226 -28.11 0.33 7.89
CA ALA A 226 -27.78 0.04 6.49
C ALA A 226 -28.33 -1.32 6.03
N ARG A 227 -28.28 -2.35 6.89
CA ARG A 227 -28.88 -3.66 6.61
C ARG A 227 -30.40 -3.56 6.51
N ASP A 228 -31.05 -2.91 7.46
CA ASP A 228 -32.50 -2.68 7.43
C ASP A 228 -32.93 -1.89 6.17
N ALA A 229 -32.13 -0.90 5.76
CA ALA A 229 -32.38 -0.16 4.53
C ALA A 229 -32.20 -1.05 3.28
N ALA A 230 -31.19 -1.92 3.26
CA ALA A 230 -30.98 -2.87 2.17
C ALA A 230 -32.12 -3.89 2.08
N ASP A 231 -32.60 -4.41 3.21
CA ASP A 231 -33.72 -5.36 3.26
C ASP A 231 -35.03 -4.71 2.79
N ARG A 232 -35.30 -3.46 3.19
CA ARG A 232 -36.43 -2.68 2.67
C ARG A 232 -36.33 -2.44 1.16
N ALA A 233 -35.13 -2.13 0.65
CA ALA A 233 -34.90 -1.97 -0.78
C ALA A 233 -35.10 -3.29 -1.54
N GLY A 234 -34.65 -4.41 -0.96
CA GLY A 234 -34.88 -5.75 -1.50
C GLY A 234 -36.37 -6.09 -1.59
N ALA A 235 -37.13 -5.85 -0.52
CA ALA A 235 -38.58 -6.07 -0.50
C ALA A 235 -39.31 -5.18 -1.53
N ALA A 236 -38.93 -3.90 -1.65
CA ALA A 236 -39.48 -3.00 -2.64
C ALA A 236 -39.22 -3.47 -4.07
N ARG A 237 -38.01 -3.99 -4.35
CA ARG A 237 -37.65 -4.56 -5.65
C ARG A 237 -38.49 -5.79 -5.99
N VAL A 238 -38.69 -6.70 -5.04
CA VAL A 238 -39.54 -7.89 -5.26
C VAL A 238 -40.99 -7.50 -5.57
N ILE A 239 -41.53 -6.49 -4.88
CA ILE A 239 -42.87 -5.97 -5.17
C ILE A 239 -42.92 -5.38 -6.58
N ALA A 240 -41.93 -4.56 -6.95
CA ALA A 240 -41.86 -3.96 -8.28
C ALA A 240 -41.74 -5.01 -9.40
N GLU A 241 -40.91 -6.03 -9.21
CA GLU A 241 -40.78 -7.15 -10.16
C GLU A 241 -42.08 -7.93 -10.30
N ARG A 242 -42.80 -8.19 -9.19
CA ARG A 242 -44.10 -8.85 -9.22
C ARG A 242 -45.15 -8.01 -9.95
N THR A 243 -45.21 -6.70 -9.68
CA THR A 243 -46.13 -5.79 -10.36
C THR A 243 -45.82 -5.71 -11.86
N ALA A 244 -44.55 -5.65 -12.24
CA ALA A 244 -44.15 -5.65 -13.64
C ALA A 244 -44.53 -6.96 -14.35
N ALA A 245 -44.31 -8.12 -13.71
CA ALA A 245 -44.70 -9.41 -14.26
C ALA A 245 -46.23 -9.53 -14.43
N GLU A 246 -47.00 -9.00 -13.48
CA GLU A 246 -48.46 -8.96 -13.55
C GLU A 246 -48.95 -8.03 -14.68
N GLN A 247 -48.33 -6.85 -14.84
CA GLN A 247 -48.64 -5.95 -15.97
C GLN A 247 -48.33 -6.59 -17.32
N VAL A 248 -47.18 -7.28 -17.46
CA VAL A 248 -46.84 -8.01 -18.69
C VAL A 248 -47.89 -9.08 -18.96
N ARG A 249 -48.32 -9.84 -17.94
CA ARG A 249 -49.37 -10.85 -18.11
C ARG A 249 -50.69 -10.24 -18.57
N VAL A 250 -51.14 -9.14 -17.95
CA VAL A 250 -52.37 -8.44 -18.34
C VAL A 250 -52.29 -7.93 -19.77
N LEU A 251 -51.14 -7.37 -20.18
CA LEU A 251 -50.94 -6.90 -21.55
C LEU A 251 -50.90 -8.05 -22.57
N THR A 252 -50.29 -9.17 -22.22
CA THR A 252 -50.30 -10.38 -23.06
C THR A 252 -51.70 -10.94 -23.23
N ASP A 253 -52.46 -11.09 -22.13
CA ASP A 253 -53.85 -11.57 -22.16
C ASP A 253 -54.73 -10.63 -23.00
N ALA A 254 -54.54 -9.31 -22.89
CA ALA A 254 -55.23 -8.32 -23.71
C ALA A 254 -54.85 -8.39 -25.20
N ALA A 255 -53.57 -8.62 -25.51
CA ALA A 255 -53.10 -8.79 -26.88
C ALA A 255 -53.65 -10.07 -27.53
N GLU A 256 -53.66 -11.18 -26.81
CA GLU A 256 -54.28 -12.44 -27.27
C GLU A 256 -55.79 -12.26 -27.51
N GLN A 257 -56.48 -11.52 -26.64
CA GLN A 257 -57.89 -11.24 -26.83
C GLN A 257 -58.13 -10.38 -28.08
N ALA A 258 -57.34 -9.32 -28.27
CA ALA A 258 -57.43 -8.48 -29.46
C ALA A 258 -57.14 -9.27 -30.75
N GLU A 259 -56.24 -10.24 -30.71
CA GLU A 259 -55.98 -11.14 -31.85
C GLU A 259 -57.20 -12.02 -32.16
N ARG A 260 -57.83 -12.62 -31.14
CA ARG A 260 -59.06 -13.41 -31.31
C ARG A 260 -60.19 -12.56 -31.90
N ASP A 261 -60.42 -11.38 -31.34
CA ASP A 261 -61.45 -10.45 -31.83
C ASP A 261 -61.20 -10.05 -33.29
N HIS A 262 -59.93 -9.84 -33.67
CA HIS A 262 -59.57 -9.55 -35.06
C HIS A 262 -59.79 -10.74 -35.99
N GLN A 263 -59.44 -11.95 -35.56
CA GLN A 263 -59.66 -13.18 -36.33
C GLN A 263 -61.16 -13.45 -36.54
N ASP A 264 -61.97 -13.22 -35.52
CA ASP A 264 -63.43 -13.35 -35.58
C ASP A 264 -64.03 -12.32 -36.54
N ALA A 265 -63.61 -11.05 -36.45
CA ALA A 265 -64.03 -10.00 -37.37
C ALA A 265 -63.63 -10.31 -38.82
N LEU A 266 -62.44 -10.87 -39.05
CA LEU A 266 -62.03 -11.33 -40.38
C LEU A 266 -62.86 -12.53 -40.86
N ALA A 267 -63.25 -13.43 -39.98
CA ALA A 267 -64.12 -14.55 -40.33
C ALA A 267 -65.53 -14.06 -40.72
N GLU A 268 -66.10 -13.13 -39.95
CA GLU A 268 -67.39 -12.47 -40.24
C GLU A 268 -67.32 -11.73 -41.59
N ALA A 269 -66.30 -10.90 -41.80
CA ALA A 269 -66.11 -10.19 -43.07
C ALA A 269 -65.98 -11.13 -44.28
N ARG A 270 -65.38 -12.31 -44.10
CA ARG A 270 -65.31 -13.34 -45.16
C ARG A 270 -66.66 -13.98 -45.46
N VAL A 271 -67.50 -14.18 -44.44
CA VAL A 271 -68.88 -14.67 -44.63
C VAL A 271 -69.70 -13.62 -45.37
N ASP A 272 -69.63 -12.36 -44.97
CA ASP A 272 -70.31 -11.25 -45.63
C ASP A 272 -69.87 -11.08 -47.07
N ALA A 273 -68.55 -11.16 -47.34
CA ALA A 273 -68.01 -11.11 -48.69
C ALA A 273 -68.54 -12.24 -49.58
N ARG A 274 -68.67 -13.46 -49.04
CA ARG A 274 -69.27 -14.60 -49.77
C ARG A 274 -70.76 -14.37 -50.03
N ALA A 275 -71.51 -13.91 -49.04
CA ALA A 275 -72.93 -13.59 -49.21
C ALA A 275 -73.12 -12.48 -50.28
N ALA A 276 -72.27 -11.46 -50.28
CA ALA A 276 -72.29 -10.42 -51.31
C ALA A 276 -71.95 -10.96 -52.70
N GLN A 277 -70.99 -11.88 -52.82
CA GLN A 277 -70.65 -12.54 -54.08
C GLN A 277 -71.79 -13.42 -54.60
N GLU A 278 -72.46 -14.18 -53.72
CA GLU A 278 -73.64 -14.97 -54.07
C GLU A 278 -74.79 -14.09 -54.55
N GLN A 279 -75.02 -12.95 -53.87
CA GLN A 279 -76.04 -11.99 -54.27
C GLN A 279 -75.70 -11.33 -55.61
N ALA A 280 -74.43 -10.99 -55.85
CA ALA A 280 -73.98 -10.47 -57.15
C ALA A 280 -74.18 -11.50 -58.27
N ALA A 281 -73.83 -12.77 -58.03
CA ALA A 281 -74.05 -13.85 -58.99
C ALA A 281 -75.54 -14.07 -59.30
N LYS A 282 -76.41 -13.95 -58.28
CA LYS A 282 -77.86 -14.01 -58.46
C LYS A 282 -78.38 -12.85 -59.32
N LEU A 283 -77.93 -11.63 -59.04
CA LEU A 283 -78.29 -10.45 -59.84
C LEU A 283 -77.79 -10.54 -61.28
N ASP A 284 -76.58 -11.06 -61.51
CA ASP A 284 -76.05 -11.30 -62.86
C ASP A 284 -76.92 -12.30 -63.65
N GLU A 285 -77.41 -13.35 -62.98
CA GLU A 285 -78.34 -14.30 -63.59
C GLU A 285 -79.70 -13.66 -63.88
N GLU A 286 -80.25 -12.85 -62.97
CA GLU A 286 -81.47 -12.07 -63.22
C GLU A 286 -81.30 -11.11 -64.41
N VAL A 287 -80.16 -10.42 -64.52
CA VAL A 287 -79.83 -9.56 -65.67
C VAL A 287 -79.75 -10.37 -66.95
N ARG A 288 -79.16 -11.57 -66.92
CA ARG A 288 -79.09 -12.47 -68.09
C ARG A 288 -80.49 -12.89 -68.54
N VAL A 289 -81.37 -13.24 -67.61
CA VAL A 289 -82.77 -13.60 -67.90
C VAL A 289 -83.52 -12.40 -68.51
N VAL A 290 -83.39 -11.21 -67.92
CA VAL A 290 -84.05 -10.00 -68.44
C VAL A 290 -83.53 -9.64 -69.84
N ARG A 291 -82.22 -9.78 -70.09
CA ARG A 291 -81.66 -9.58 -71.45
C ARG A 291 -82.21 -10.59 -72.44
N ALA A 292 -82.32 -11.87 -72.07
CA ALA A 292 -82.91 -12.88 -72.93
C ALA A 292 -84.39 -12.58 -73.26
N GLN A 293 -85.16 -12.10 -72.27
CA GLN A 293 -86.55 -11.65 -72.49
C GLN A 293 -86.61 -10.42 -73.41
N LEU A 294 -85.70 -9.46 -73.24
CA LEU A 294 -85.60 -8.30 -74.11
C LEU A 294 -85.31 -8.74 -75.55
N ASP A 295 -84.32 -9.61 -75.76
CA ASP A 295 -83.97 -10.15 -77.07
C ASP A 295 -85.16 -10.90 -77.70
N GLU A 296 -85.91 -11.68 -76.92
CA GLU A 296 -87.12 -12.37 -77.40
C GLU A 296 -88.22 -11.37 -77.80
N SER A 297 -88.44 -10.33 -76.99
CA SER A 297 -89.39 -9.26 -77.29
C SER A 297 -89.01 -8.48 -78.55
N GLN A 298 -87.70 -8.24 -78.76
CA GLN A 298 -87.17 -7.60 -79.96
C GLN A 298 -87.39 -8.48 -81.19
N ARG A 299 -87.04 -9.77 -81.12
CA ARG A 299 -87.32 -10.73 -82.21
C ARG A 299 -88.81 -10.85 -82.51
N PHE A 300 -89.68 -10.76 -81.48
CA PHE A 300 -91.12 -10.74 -81.68
C PHE A 300 -91.58 -9.46 -82.38
N ALA A 301 -91.07 -8.30 -81.97
CA ALA A 301 -91.34 -7.02 -82.62
C ALA A 301 -90.85 -6.99 -84.07
N GLU A 302 -89.66 -7.52 -84.34
CA GLU A 302 -89.12 -7.69 -85.69
C GLU A 302 -90.00 -8.60 -86.55
N ARG A 303 -90.49 -9.72 -86.00
CA ARG A 303 -91.45 -10.60 -86.69
C ARG A 303 -92.77 -9.91 -86.98
N GLN A 304 -93.30 -9.11 -86.03
CA GLN A 304 -94.50 -8.31 -86.26
C GLN A 304 -94.28 -7.23 -87.32
N ALA A 305 -93.13 -6.55 -87.30
CA ALA A 305 -92.77 -5.55 -88.30
C ALA A 305 -92.64 -6.18 -89.70
N ALA A 306 -91.95 -7.32 -89.80
CA ALA A 306 -91.84 -8.08 -91.04
C ALA A 306 -93.21 -8.55 -91.55
N ALA A 307 -94.07 -9.05 -90.66
CA ALA A 307 -95.43 -9.45 -91.01
C ALA A 307 -96.29 -8.26 -91.48
N ARG A 308 -96.15 -7.08 -90.85
CA ARG A 308 -96.82 -5.84 -91.32
C ARG A 308 -96.32 -5.41 -92.69
N VAL A 309 -95.01 -5.42 -92.92
CA VAL A 309 -94.43 -5.11 -94.24
C VAL A 309 -94.94 -6.09 -95.30
N HIS A 310 -95.01 -7.38 -94.99
CA HIS A 310 -95.58 -8.39 -95.90
C HIS A 310 -97.07 -8.12 -96.18
N ALA A 311 -97.86 -7.80 -95.16
CA ALA A 311 -99.27 -7.47 -95.32
C ALA A 311 -99.47 -6.17 -96.12
N GLU A 312 -98.62 -5.16 -95.92
CA GLU A 312 -98.61 -3.93 -96.73
C GLU A 312 -98.22 -4.21 -98.18
N GLN A 313 -97.24 -5.09 -98.42
CA GLN A 313 -96.86 -5.53 -99.76
C GLN A 313 -97.99 -6.30 -100.46
N GLU A 314 -98.69 -7.20 -99.76
CA GLU A 314 -99.86 -7.90 -100.29
C GLU A 314 -101.02 -6.94 -100.56
N ALA A 315 -101.31 -6.01 -99.64
CA ALA A 315 -102.34 -5.00 -99.84
C ALA A 315 -102.00 -4.08 -101.03
N GLN A 316 -100.73 -3.70 -101.17
CA GLN A 316 -100.26 -2.92 -102.31
C GLN A 316 -100.33 -3.74 -103.61
N ALA A 317 -99.97 -5.02 -103.60
CA ALA A 317 -100.12 -5.90 -104.76
C ALA A 317 -101.59 -6.09 -105.17
N VAL A 318 -102.51 -6.19 -104.21
CA VAL A 318 -103.96 -6.22 -104.46
C VAL A 318 -104.43 -4.89 -105.03
N LYS A 319 -103.95 -3.76 -104.50
CA LYS A 319 -104.27 -2.42 -105.00
C LYS A 319 -103.75 -2.23 -106.43
N ASP A 320 -102.51 -2.64 -106.69
CA ASP A 320 -101.86 -2.58 -108.00
C ASP A 320 -102.59 -3.49 -109.01
N ALA A 321 -102.97 -4.71 -108.60
CA ALA A 321 -103.81 -5.61 -109.39
C ALA A 321 -105.19 -5.00 -109.66
N GLY A 322 -105.79 -4.35 -108.66
CA GLY A 322 -107.05 -3.60 -108.81
C GLY A 322 -106.93 -2.46 -109.82
N THR A 323 -105.89 -1.62 -109.72
CA THR A 323 -105.62 -0.59 -110.73
C THR A 323 -105.26 -1.18 -112.08
N GLY A 324 -104.59 -2.33 -112.13
CA GLY A 324 -104.31 -3.08 -113.34
C GLY A 324 -105.59 -3.52 -114.05
N LEU A 325 -106.52 -4.10 -113.30
CA LEU A 325 -107.85 -4.50 -113.79
C LEU A 325 -108.69 -3.29 -114.21
N VAL A 326 -108.67 -2.19 -113.45
CA VAL A 326 -109.34 -0.94 -113.83
C VAL A 326 -108.71 -0.37 -115.11
N ASN A 327 -107.40 -0.39 -115.23
CA ASN A 327 -106.69 0.04 -116.43
C ASN A 327 -106.98 -0.87 -117.62
N GLU A 328 -107.12 -2.19 -117.44
CA GLU A 328 -107.56 -3.12 -118.49
C GLU A 328 -109.03 -2.90 -118.86
N LEU A 329 -109.91 -2.62 -117.90
CA LEU A 329 -111.30 -2.19 -118.16
C LEU A 329 -111.33 -0.87 -118.93
N GLU A 330 -110.49 0.09 -118.58
CA GLU A 330 -110.35 1.32 -119.36
C GLU A 330 -109.72 1.07 -120.72
N ARG A 331 -108.75 0.16 -120.85
CA ARG A 331 -108.14 -0.21 -122.14
C ARG A 331 -109.15 -0.90 -123.04
N THR A 332 -109.96 -1.81 -122.51
CA THR A 332 -111.02 -2.49 -123.26
C THR A 332 -112.14 -1.51 -123.59
N ARG A 333 -112.50 -0.59 -122.70
CA ARG A 333 -113.44 0.52 -123.00
C ARG A 333 -112.90 1.48 -124.06
N ARG A 334 -111.61 1.84 -124.00
CA ARG A 334 -110.92 2.65 -125.02
C ARG A 334 -110.70 1.85 -126.31
N ALA A 335 -110.54 0.53 -126.27
CA ALA A 335 -110.47 -0.33 -127.46
C ALA A 335 -111.84 -0.47 -128.12
N LEU A 336 -112.92 -0.51 -127.33
CA LEU A 336 -114.30 -0.46 -127.81
C LEU A 336 -114.62 0.90 -128.44
N ALA A 337 -114.20 1.99 -127.80
CA ALA A 337 -114.31 3.34 -128.36
C ALA A 337 -113.45 3.51 -129.64
N ARG A 338 -112.23 2.96 -129.67
CA ARG A 338 -111.36 2.95 -130.85
C ARG A 338 -111.81 1.99 -131.97
N ALA A 339 -112.73 1.06 -131.70
CA ALA A 339 -113.39 0.24 -132.71
C ALA A 339 -114.59 0.97 -133.36
N GLN A 340 -115.13 2.01 -132.72
CA GLN A 340 -116.22 2.84 -133.25
C GLN A 340 -115.74 4.13 -133.93
N GLU A 341 -114.48 4.55 -133.73
CA GLU A 341 -114.01 5.87 -134.12
C GLU A 341 -112.61 5.81 -134.75
N LYS A 342 -112.46 5.02 -135.83
CA LYS A 342 -111.21 5.02 -136.62
C LYS A 342 -111.34 4.58 -138.07
N ALA A 343 -112.24 5.25 -138.79
CA ALA A 343 -111.93 5.77 -140.12
C ALA A 343 -111.24 7.14 -139.92
N GLU A 344 -110.16 7.39 -140.66
CA GLU A 344 -109.49 8.69 -140.86
C GLU A 344 -108.39 9.16 -139.85
N ILE A 345 -107.15 8.77 -140.21
CA ILE A 345 -105.91 9.57 -140.40
C ILE A 345 -105.30 10.43 -139.24
N SER A 346 -104.10 9.97 -138.82
CA SER A 346 -102.78 10.62 -138.56
C SER A 346 -102.59 12.00 -137.88
N GLY A 347 -101.61 12.06 -136.95
CA GLY A 347 -100.52 13.07 -137.01
C GLY A 347 -100.04 13.79 -135.71
N GLY A 348 -98.78 13.52 -135.28
CA GLY A 348 -97.81 14.43 -134.57
C GLY A 348 -98.04 14.85 -133.10
N ARG A 349 -97.09 15.38 -132.29
CA ARG A 349 -95.60 15.43 -132.16
C ARG A 349 -95.26 16.22 -130.83
N GLN A 350 -94.19 15.86 -130.09
CA GLN A 350 -93.33 16.70 -129.16
C GLN A 350 -93.88 17.23 -127.78
N PRO A 351 -93.07 17.82 -126.84
CA PRO A 351 -91.83 17.35 -126.15
C PRO A 351 -91.67 17.81 -124.63
N GLU A 352 -90.51 17.47 -124.03
CA GLU A 352 -89.65 18.27 -123.08
C GLU A 352 -90.04 18.60 -121.60
N ILE A 353 -89.06 18.51 -120.65
CA ILE A 353 -88.62 19.55 -119.65
C ILE A 353 -87.87 19.01 -118.39
N LEU A 354 -86.58 19.41 -118.28
CA LEU A 354 -85.75 20.04 -117.20
C LEU A 354 -85.61 19.54 -115.70
N ARG A 355 -84.32 19.36 -115.31
CA ARG A 355 -83.45 19.80 -114.15
C ARG A 355 -84.03 20.70 -113.02
N PRO A 356 -83.35 21.05 -111.85
CA PRO A 356 -81.87 21.18 -111.52
C PRO A 356 -81.42 20.76 -110.06
N ALA A 357 -80.14 20.53 -109.69
CA ALA A 357 -78.92 21.35 -109.35
C ALA A 357 -78.83 22.00 -107.94
N ALA A 358 -77.69 21.81 -107.24
CA ALA A 358 -76.97 22.86 -106.46
C ALA A 358 -75.57 22.40 -105.94
N ARG A 359 -74.60 23.33 -106.02
CA ARG A 359 -73.18 23.30 -105.58
C ARG A 359 -73.00 24.10 -104.28
N LYS A 360 -71.89 23.89 -103.56
CA LYS A 360 -71.16 24.95 -102.81
C LYS A 360 -69.67 24.59 -102.62
N THR A 361 -68.80 25.58 -102.84
CA THR A 361 -67.33 25.62 -102.70
C THR A 361 -66.95 26.73 -101.72
N LEU A 362 -65.79 26.62 -101.04
CA LEU A 362 -64.93 27.64 -100.36
C LEU A 362 -63.81 26.82 -99.62
N ALA A 363 -62.57 27.23 -99.33
CA ALA A 363 -61.72 28.41 -99.52
C ALA A 363 -60.23 27.93 -99.39
N ALA A 364 -59.25 28.79 -99.67
CA ALA A 364 -57.81 28.47 -99.74
C ALA A 364 -56.97 29.08 -98.58
N VAL A 365 -55.71 28.60 -98.46
CA VAL A 365 -54.49 29.14 -97.76
C VAL A 365 -54.19 28.55 -96.34
N PRO A 366 -52.92 28.36 -95.85
CA PRO A 366 -51.55 28.38 -96.44
C PRO A 366 -50.71 27.07 -96.24
N ALA A 367 -49.45 27.15 -96.71
CA ALA A 367 -48.40 26.15 -96.94
C ALA A 367 -47.79 25.38 -95.73
N GLU A 368 -47.36 24.16 -96.06
CA GLU A 368 -46.47 23.21 -95.37
C GLU A 368 -46.96 22.66 -94.03
N LEU A 369 -47.72 21.56 -94.14
CA LEU A 369 -48.00 20.61 -93.07
C LEU A 369 -46.76 19.74 -92.79
N PRO A 370 -46.47 19.38 -91.53
CA PRO A 370 -45.41 18.43 -91.19
C PRO A 370 -45.67 17.09 -91.88
N ALA A 371 -44.62 16.49 -92.46
CA ALA A 371 -44.72 15.26 -93.27
C ALA A 371 -45.22 14.03 -92.50
N ASP A 372 -45.27 14.10 -91.17
CA ASP A 372 -45.54 12.97 -90.28
C ASP A 372 -46.89 13.06 -89.54
N LEU A 373 -47.91 13.69 -90.13
CA LEU A 373 -49.27 13.71 -89.55
C LEU A 373 -49.95 12.32 -89.68
N PRO A 374 -50.57 11.80 -88.61
CA PRO A 374 -51.27 10.52 -88.66
C PRO A 374 -52.46 10.56 -89.62
N GLU A 375 -52.48 9.64 -90.60
CA GLU A 375 -53.59 9.49 -91.54
C GLU A 375 -54.82 8.93 -90.83
N VAL A 376 -55.84 9.76 -90.61
CA VAL A 376 -57.13 9.32 -90.09
C VAL A 376 -58.08 9.04 -91.26
N GLU A 377 -58.45 7.77 -91.45
CA GLU A 377 -59.32 7.30 -92.52
C GLU A 377 -60.54 8.23 -92.71
N THR A 378 -60.82 8.67 -93.94
CA THR A 378 -61.93 9.59 -94.35
C THR A 378 -61.88 11.04 -93.85
N VAL A 379 -60.86 11.43 -93.05
CA VAL A 379 -60.68 12.81 -92.60
C VAL A 379 -59.52 13.43 -93.35
N LYS A 380 -59.72 14.58 -93.98
CA LYS A 380 -58.64 15.25 -94.70
C LYS A 380 -57.56 15.74 -93.70
N PRO A 381 -56.26 15.68 -94.04
CA PRO A 381 -55.17 16.05 -93.14
C PRO A 381 -55.29 17.47 -92.57
N GLU A 382 -55.87 18.41 -93.33
CA GLU A 382 -56.05 19.80 -92.87
C GLU A 382 -57.04 19.87 -91.70
N LYS A 383 -58.06 19.01 -91.69
CA LYS A 383 -59.02 18.91 -90.57
C LYS A 383 -58.38 18.25 -89.36
N VAL A 384 -57.53 17.24 -89.56
CA VAL A 384 -56.78 16.59 -88.48
C VAL A 384 -55.88 17.62 -87.80
N ALA A 385 -55.12 18.39 -88.57
CA ALA A 385 -54.26 19.46 -88.07
C ALA A 385 -55.05 20.53 -87.30
N ALA A 386 -56.18 21.01 -87.84
CA ALA A 386 -57.02 22.00 -87.17
C ALA A 386 -57.56 21.50 -85.80
N ILE A 387 -57.95 20.22 -85.71
CA ILE A 387 -58.42 19.62 -84.46
C ILE A 387 -57.29 19.48 -83.44
N LEU A 388 -56.11 19.03 -83.87
CA LEU A 388 -54.95 18.84 -82.99
C LEU A 388 -54.42 20.18 -82.46
N ILE A 389 -54.35 21.22 -83.30
CA ILE A 389 -53.96 22.57 -82.86
C ILE A 389 -54.96 23.10 -81.82
N ALA A 390 -56.26 23.04 -82.10
CA ALA A 390 -57.29 23.51 -81.16
C ALA A 390 -57.27 22.75 -79.82
N ARG A 391 -57.00 21.43 -79.86
CA ARG A 391 -56.85 20.58 -78.66
C ARG A 391 -55.56 20.90 -77.89
N ALA A 392 -54.48 21.23 -78.58
CA ALA A 392 -53.21 21.57 -77.96
C ALA A 392 -53.28 22.93 -77.25
N GLU A 393 -53.94 23.92 -77.88
CA GLU A 393 -54.21 25.23 -77.25
C GLU A 393 -55.20 25.15 -76.08
N ASN A 394 -56.08 24.13 -76.07
CA ASN A 394 -57.12 23.95 -75.05
C ASN A 394 -57.19 22.48 -74.58
N PRO A 395 -56.24 22.02 -73.74
CA PRO A 395 -56.12 20.60 -73.38
C PRO A 395 -57.34 20.05 -72.63
N ASP A 396 -58.10 20.92 -71.95
CA ASP A 396 -59.28 20.53 -71.16
C ASP A 396 -60.61 20.72 -71.92
N ALA A 397 -60.59 21.24 -73.15
CA ALA A 397 -61.81 21.52 -73.91
C ALA A 397 -62.59 20.23 -74.25
N THR A 398 -63.89 20.23 -74.02
CA THR A 398 -64.78 19.13 -74.43
C THR A 398 -64.90 19.03 -75.96
N GLN A 399 -65.34 17.88 -76.48
CA GLN A 399 -65.49 17.69 -77.95
C GLN A 399 -66.45 18.71 -78.57
N ALA A 400 -67.48 19.12 -77.84
CA ALA A 400 -68.43 20.15 -78.25
C ALA A 400 -67.79 21.55 -78.32
N GLU A 401 -66.89 21.88 -77.40
CA GLU A 401 -66.14 23.15 -77.41
C GLU A 401 -65.15 23.18 -78.58
N LEU A 402 -64.45 22.08 -78.85
CA LEU A 402 -63.57 21.96 -80.01
C LEU A 402 -64.35 22.04 -81.34
N ALA A 403 -65.58 21.52 -81.38
CA ALA A 403 -66.46 21.66 -82.53
C ALA A 403 -66.84 23.13 -82.77
N GLY A 404 -67.11 23.87 -81.69
CA GLY A 404 -67.36 25.31 -81.74
C GLY A 404 -66.14 26.11 -82.24
N LEU A 405 -64.94 25.77 -81.76
CA LEU A 405 -63.69 26.47 -82.12
C LEU A 405 -63.25 26.20 -83.57
N THR A 406 -63.40 24.97 -84.06
CA THR A 406 -62.88 24.57 -85.39
C THR A 406 -63.94 24.59 -86.50
N GLY A 407 -65.23 24.63 -86.16
CA GLY A 407 -66.33 24.45 -87.10
C GLY A 407 -66.43 23.03 -87.68
N ILE A 408 -65.73 22.06 -87.08
CA ILE A 408 -65.74 20.64 -87.49
C ILE A 408 -66.76 19.87 -86.64
N SER A 409 -67.44 18.88 -87.23
CA SER A 409 -68.47 18.12 -86.51
C SER A 409 -67.90 17.27 -85.38
N ASP A 410 -68.66 17.13 -84.29
CA ASP A 410 -68.31 16.32 -83.11
C ASP A 410 -67.89 14.89 -83.47
N ARG A 411 -68.60 14.27 -84.43
CA ARG A 411 -68.28 12.93 -84.94
C ARG A 411 -66.88 12.85 -85.55
N THR A 412 -66.46 13.87 -86.31
CA THR A 412 -65.13 13.91 -86.92
C THR A 412 -64.06 14.18 -85.86
N ILE A 413 -64.33 15.05 -84.89
CA ILE A 413 -63.42 15.33 -83.76
C ILE A 413 -63.17 14.06 -82.94
N ARG A 414 -64.24 13.33 -82.57
CA ARG A 414 -64.13 12.06 -81.85
C ARG A 414 -63.33 11.02 -82.63
N LYS A 415 -63.55 10.93 -83.95
CA LYS A 415 -62.82 9.99 -84.82
C LYS A 415 -61.31 10.31 -84.83
N VAL A 416 -60.94 11.59 -84.87
CA VAL A 416 -59.53 12.01 -84.85
C VAL A 416 -58.90 11.79 -83.47
N LEU A 417 -59.54 12.23 -82.38
CA LEU A 417 -58.97 12.10 -81.03
C LEU A 417 -58.84 10.65 -80.57
N ASN A 418 -59.70 9.75 -81.04
CA ASN A 418 -59.56 8.32 -80.75
C ASN A 418 -58.48 7.62 -81.58
N ALA A 419 -58.14 8.17 -82.76
CA ALA A 419 -57.16 7.59 -83.66
C ALA A 419 -55.73 8.07 -83.37
N VAL A 420 -55.57 9.20 -82.69
CA VAL A 420 -54.27 9.82 -82.40
C VAL A 420 -53.89 9.59 -80.93
N PRO A 421 -52.77 8.90 -80.63
CA PRO A 421 -52.27 8.73 -79.26
C PRO A 421 -52.03 10.07 -78.57
N ALA A 422 -52.32 10.15 -77.26
CA ALA A 422 -52.19 11.38 -76.48
C ALA A 422 -50.75 11.98 -76.51
N GLU A 423 -49.74 11.14 -76.72
CA GLU A 423 -48.32 11.51 -76.83
C GLU A 423 -48.02 12.39 -78.06
N ILE A 424 -48.74 12.17 -79.18
CA ILE A 424 -48.56 12.96 -80.42
C ILE A 424 -49.16 14.37 -80.28
N VAL A 425 -50.22 14.50 -79.46
CA VAL A 425 -50.86 15.81 -79.20
C VAL A 425 -49.90 16.79 -78.53
N GLY A 426 -49.00 16.30 -77.65
CA GLY A 426 -47.97 17.10 -77.02
C GLY A 426 -46.87 17.59 -77.99
N GLN A 427 -46.50 16.76 -78.98
CA GLN A 427 -45.47 17.10 -79.97
C GLN A 427 -45.93 18.17 -80.97
N VAL A 428 -47.24 18.23 -81.28
CA VAL A 428 -47.81 19.28 -82.15
C VAL A 428 -47.65 20.67 -81.52
N LEU A 429 -47.70 20.77 -80.19
CA LEU A 429 -47.50 22.01 -79.43
C LEU A 429 -46.05 22.52 -79.51
N GLU A 430 -45.06 21.62 -79.50
CA GLU A 430 -43.64 22.00 -79.67
C GLU A 430 -43.34 22.51 -81.09
N LEU A 431 -44.01 21.96 -82.11
CA LEU A 431 -43.85 22.38 -83.51
C LEU A 431 -44.54 23.72 -83.83
N THR A 432 -45.65 24.06 -83.15
CA THR A 432 -46.35 25.34 -83.34
C THR A 432 -45.79 26.47 -82.47
N ALA A 433 -45.27 26.17 -81.28
CA ALA A 433 -44.64 27.18 -80.40
C ALA A 433 -43.33 27.76 -80.96
N GLY A 434 -42.67 27.09 -81.90
CA GLY A 434 -41.44 27.57 -82.57
C GLY A 434 -41.64 28.60 -83.69
N ARG A 435 -42.86 29.07 -83.97
CA ARG A 435 -43.17 29.95 -85.12
C ARG A 435 -43.67 31.35 -84.76
N VAL A 436 -43.42 31.80 -83.53
CA VAL A 436 -43.56 33.21 -83.12
C VAL A 436 -42.26 33.68 -82.46
N ALA A 437 -41.28 34.01 -83.31
CA ALA A 437 -40.21 34.95 -83.04
C ALA A 437 -40.05 35.85 -84.28
#